data_AF-A0A2E4JST2-F1
#
_entry.id   AF-A0A2E4JST2-F1
#
_cell.length_a   1.000
_cell.length_b   1.000
_cell.length_c   1.000
_cell.angle_alpha   90.00
_cell.angle_beta   90.00
_cell.angle_gamma   90.00
#
_symmetry.space_group_name_H-M   'P 1'
#
loop_
_entity.id
_entity.type
_entity.pdbx_description
1 polymer ?
#
loop_
_entity_poly.entity_id
_entity_poly.type
_entity_poly.pdbx_seq_one_letter_code
_entity_poly.pdbx_strand_id
1 'polypeptide(L)'
;MRIEKIEGPDKKGLCWPNCTWFKCVKNVLREKENDLWCDWLEQSCVGPSCAYASCVRNQLLPENRCGLAVKRITKDIVQPTDFKINVKLKGRAAGSIDMDDLV
;
A
#
# COMPACT_ATOMS: atom_id res chain seq x y z
N MET A 1 -2.77 -30.22 9.49
CA MET A 1 -1.75 -29.16 9.38
C MET A 1 -2.46 -27.83 9.58
N ARG A 2 -2.11 -27.03 10.59
CA ARG A 2 -2.63 -25.65 10.70
C ARG A 2 -1.78 -24.80 9.78
N ILE A 3 -2.38 -24.24 8.73
CA ILE A 3 -1.71 -23.23 7.93
C ILE A 3 -1.62 -21.98 8.81
N GLU A 4 -0.40 -21.58 9.17
CA GLU A 4 -0.19 -20.32 9.90
C GLU A 4 -0.57 -19.18 8.97
N LYS A 5 -1.63 -18.46 9.35
CA LYS A 5 -2.11 -17.29 8.60
C LYS A 5 -1.08 -16.19 8.75
N ILE A 6 -0.51 -15.76 7.63
CA ILE A 6 0.53 -14.74 7.60
C ILE A 6 -0.09 -13.38 7.29
N GLU A 7 0.41 -12.37 7.97
CA GLU A 7 0.00 -10.99 7.82
C GLU A 7 0.88 -10.30 6.76
N GLY A 8 0.32 -9.97 5.60
CA GLY A 8 1.02 -9.19 4.57
C GLY A 8 0.88 -9.72 3.14
N PRO A 9 1.40 -8.94 2.16
CA PRO A 9 1.49 -9.34 0.76
C PRO A 9 2.65 -10.33 0.51
N ASP A 10 2.62 -10.97 -0.65
CA ASP A 10 3.74 -11.78 -1.15
C ASP A 10 5.00 -10.94 -1.39
N LYS A 11 6.16 -11.61 -1.49
CA LYS A 11 7.43 -11.01 -1.88
C LYS A 11 7.31 -10.23 -3.21
N LYS A 12 6.38 -10.63 -4.07
CA LYS A 12 6.06 -9.98 -5.35
C LYS A 12 5.02 -8.84 -5.24
N GLY A 13 4.49 -8.58 -4.05
CA GLY A 13 3.44 -7.57 -3.82
C GLY A 13 2.02 -8.01 -4.19
N LEU A 14 1.83 -9.31 -4.49
CA LEU A 14 0.51 -9.88 -4.77
C LEU A 14 -0.22 -10.22 -3.47
N CYS A 15 -1.55 -10.19 -3.52
CA CYS A 15 -2.37 -10.82 -2.49
C CYS A 15 -2.33 -12.35 -2.67
N TRP A 16 -2.18 -13.07 -1.57
CA TRP A 16 -2.35 -14.53 -1.55
C TRP A 16 -3.52 -14.90 -0.64
N PRO A 17 -4.07 -16.13 -0.78
CA PRO A 17 -5.17 -16.59 0.06
C PRO A 17 -4.78 -16.96 1.50
N ASN A 18 -3.50 -17.26 1.75
CA ASN A 18 -3.01 -17.53 3.11
C ASN A 18 -2.90 -16.27 4.00
N CYS A 19 -3.47 -15.15 3.56
CA CYS A 19 -3.43 -13.91 4.30
C CYS A 19 -4.60 -13.89 5.28
N THR A 20 -4.36 -13.52 6.53
CA THR A 20 -5.40 -13.38 7.56
C THR A 20 -6.55 -12.45 7.12
N TRP A 21 -6.25 -11.49 6.24
CA TRP A 21 -7.21 -10.50 5.76
C TRP A 21 -7.91 -10.86 4.45
N PHE A 22 -7.52 -11.97 3.80
CA PHE A 22 -8.14 -12.43 2.56
C PHE A 22 -9.46 -13.14 2.86
N LYS A 23 -10.55 -12.72 2.20
CA LYS A 23 -11.90 -13.30 2.37
C LYS A 23 -12.65 -13.31 1.04
N CYS A 24 -13.45 -14.36 0.80
CA CYS A 24 -14.49 -14.29 -0.23
C CYS A 24 -15.60 -13.31 0.21
N VAL A 25 -16.20 -12.59 -0.73
CA VAL A 25 -17.46 -11.84 -0.49
C VAL A 25 -18.52 -12.79 0.10
N LYS A 26 -19.31 -12.30 1.07
CA LYS A 26 -20.25 -13.06 1.92
C LYS A 26 -19.61 -14.01 2.97
N ASN A 27 -18.32 -13.90 3.25
CA ASN A 27 -17.62 -14.69 4.30
C ASN A 27 -17.69 -16.21 4.08
N VAL A 28 -17.71 -16.66 2.82
CA VAL A 28 -17.97 -18.06 2.47
C VAL A 28 -16.69 -18.84 2.12
N LEU A 29 -15.53 -18.31 2.52
CA LEU A 29 -14.25 -18.96 2.28
C LEU A 29 -14.10 -20.14 3.26
N ARG A 30 -14.24 -21.36 2.74
CA ARG A 30 -13.95 -22.60 3.46
C ARG A 30 -12.63 -23.15 2.97
N GLU A 31 -11.80 -23.56 3.91
CA GLU A 31 -10.60 -24.34 3.62
C GLU A 31 -11.03 -25.80 3.50
N LYS A 32 -10.92 -26.39 2.30
CA LYS A 32 -11.23 -27.81 2.08
C LYS A 32 -9.96 -28.54 1.64
N GLU A 33 -9.36 -29.26 2.59
CA GLU A 33 -8.20 -30.18 2.50
C GLU A 33 -6.88 -29.67 1.86
N ASN A 34 -6.92 -28.77 0.87
CA ASN A 34 -5.80 -28.01 0.34
C ASN A 34 -6.23 -26.87 -0.60
N ASP A 35 -7.53 -26.80 -0.94
CA ASP A 35 -8.10 -25.81 -1.85
C ASP A 35 -8.99 -24.83 -1.08
N LEU A 36 -8.98 -23.59 -1.57
CA LEU A 36 -9.91 -22.58 -1.10
C LEU A 36 -11.23 -22.80 -1.82
N TRP A 37 -12.27 -23.07 -1.05
CA TRP A 37 -13.61 -23.26 -1.57
C TRP A 37 -14.47 -22.05 -1.20
N CYS A 38 -15.31 -21.62 -2.13
CA CYS A 38 -16.19 -20.47 -1.93
C CYS A 38 -17.64 -21.01 -2.01
N ASP A 39 -18.32 -21.29 -0.87
CA ASP A 39 -19.61 -22.05 -0.89
C ASP A 39 -20.72 -21.31 -1.67
N TRP A 40 -20.59 -19.99 -1.90
CA TRP A 40 -21.58 -19.26 -2.68
C TRP A 40 -21.54 -19.62 -4.17
N LEU A 41 -20.34 -19.80 -4.75
CA LEU A 41 -20.21 -20.16 -6.16
C LEU A 41 -20.09 -21.66 -6.38
N GLU A 42 -19.93 -22.44 -5.30
CA GLU A 42 -19.65 -23.88 -5.37
C GLU A 42 -18.47 -24.17 -6.32
N GLN A 43 -17.49 -23.26 -6.34
CA GLN A 43 -16.32 -23.31 -7.20
C GLN A 43 -15.04 -23.20 -6.39
N SER A 44 -13.96 -23.78 -6.95
CA SER A 44 -12.61 -23.62 -6.42
C SER A 44 -12.11 -22.19 -6.63
N CYS A 45 -11.57 -21.60 -5.57
CA CYS A 45 -11.06 -20.25 -5.54
C CYS A 45 -9.54 -20.28 -5.73
N VAL A 46 -9.05 -19.75 -6.85
CA VAL A 46 -7.62 -19.63 -7.15
C VAL A 46 -7.02 -18.38 -6.49
N GLY A 47 -7.26 -18.20 -5.19
CA GLY A 47 -6.77 -17.07 -4.40
C GLY A 47 -7.20 -15.71 -4.96
N PRO A 48 -6.28 -14.79 -5.29
CA PRO A 48 -6.61 -13.42 -5.67
C PRO A 48 -7.36 -13.33 -7.01
N SER A 49 -7.15 -14.27 -7.93
CA SER A 49 -7.78 -14.27 -9.26
C SER A 49 -9.26 -14.63 -9.24
N CYS A 50 -9.82 -14.99 -8.09
CA CYS A 50 -11.24 -15.27 -7.98
C CYS A 50 -12.05 -13.97 -8.12
N ALA A 51 -13.12 -13.99 -8.92
CA ALA A 51 -13.99 -12.84 -9.15
C ALA A 51 -14.63 -12.27 -7.86
N TYR A 52 -14.67 -13.06 -6.79
CA TYR A 52 -15.26 -12.69 -5.50
C TYR A 52 -14.22 -12.64 -4.37
N ALA A 53 -12.93 -12.61 -4.72
CA ALA A 53 -11.88 -12.32 -3.77
C ALA A 53 -12.04 -10.89 -3.24
N SER A 54 -11.95 -10.73 -1.93
CA SER A 54 -11.95 -9.44 -1.26
C SER A 54 -10.95 -9.46 -0.10
N CYS A 55 -10.47 -8.28 0.29
CA CYS A 55 -9.63 -8.11 1.46
C CYS A 55 -10.40 -7.30 2.49
N VAL A 56 -10.39 -7.71 3.76
CA VAL A 56 -11.06 -6.98 4.86
C VAL A 56 -10.60 -5.52 4.93
N ARG A 57 -9.35 -5.26 4.57
CA ARG A 57 -8.78 -3.90 4.56
C ARG A 57 -9.02 -3.14 3.25
N ASN A 58 -9.83 -3.69 2.33
CA ASN A 58 -10.06 -3.16 0.97
C ASN A 58 -8.76 -2.87 0.20
N GLN A 59 -7.74 -3.69 0.43
CA GLN A 59 -6.42 -3.55 -0.20
C GLN A 59 -6.20 -4.53 -1.36
N LEU A 60 -7.22 -5.28 -1.78
CA LEU A 60 -7.12 -6.09 -2.99
C LEU A 60 -7.46 -5.21 -4.19
N LEU A 61 -6.46 -4.90 -5.01
CA LEU A 61 -6.65 -4.17 -6.26
C LEU A 61 -7.13 -5.14 -7.36
N PRO A 62 -7.81 -4.64 -8.41
CA PRO A 62 -8.28 -5.45 -9.53
C PRO A 62 -7.15 -6.18 -10.30
N GLU A 63 -5.90 -5.80 -10.11
CA GLU A 63 -4.73 -6.50 -10.66
C GLU A 63 -4.13 -7.57 -9.72
N ASN A 64 -4.89 -8.07 -8.73
CA ASN A 64 -4.40 -9.02 -7.73
C ASN A 64 -3.26 -8.49 -6.83
N ARG A 65 -3.01 -7.18 -6.86
CA ARG A 65 -1.99 -6.51 -6.06
C ARG A 65 -2.54 -6.11 -4.70
N CYS A 66 -1.66 -6.14 -3.70
CA CYS A 66 -1.98 -5.65 -2.38
C CYS A 66 -1.68 -4.15 -2.29
N GLY A 67 -2.65 -3.35 -1.81
CA GLY A 67 -2.48 -1.92 -1.53
C GLY A 67 -1.33 -1.63 -0.57
N LEU A 68 -0.97 -2.59 0.31
CA LEU A 68 0.17 -2.48 1.21
C LEU A 68 1.50 -2.43 0.45
N ALA A 69 1.56 -3.06 -0.73
CA ALA A 69 2.75 -3.07 -1.57
C ALA A 69 2.83 -1.82 -2.48
N VAL A 70 1.71 -1.14 -2.73
CA VAL A 70 1.67 0.04 -3.60
C VAL A 70 2.02 1.28 -2.79
N LYS A 71 3.30 1.68 -2.80
CA LYS A 71 3.71 2.98 -2.25
C LYS A 71 3.24 4.11 -3.15
N ARG A 72 2.63 5.14 -2.57
CA ARG A 72 2.20 6.35 -3.27
C ARG A 72 3.43 7.08 -3.84
N ILE A 73 3.45 7.32 -5.16
CA ILE A 73 4.51 8.07 -5.86
C ILE A 73 4.19 9.58 -5.88
N THR A 74 3.56 10.12 -4.83
CA THR A 74 3.65 11.57 -4.63
C THR A 74 5.05 11.83 -4.11
N LYS A 75 5.99 12.06 -5.04
CA LYS A 75 7.17 12.84 -4.72
C LYS A 75 6.63 14.21 -4.32
N ASP A 76 6.89 14.65 -3.10
CA ASP A 76 6.74 16.05 -2.74
C ASP A 76 7.50 16.86 -3.79
N ILE A 77 6.75 17.60 -4.61
CA ILE A 77 7.27 18.39 -5.73
C ILE A 77 8.09 19.57 -5.18
N VAL A 78 7.98 19.82 -3.87
CA VAL A 78 8.68 20.88 -3.16
C VAL A 78 9.89 20.29 -2.44
N GLN A 79 11.05 20.33 -3.10
CA GLN A 79 12.32 20.21 -2.39
C GLN A 79 12.56 21.54 -1.64
N PRO A 80 13.03 21.52 -0.38
CA PRO A 80 13.34 22.73 0.39
C PRO A 80 14.42 23.65 -0.25
N THR A 81 15.07 23.19 -1.31
CA THR A 81 16.15 23.88 -2.03
C THR A 81 15.65 24.92 -3.04
N ASP A 82 14.35 24.96 -3.37
CA ASP A 82 13.81 25.89 -4.37
C ASP A 82 13.35 27.24 -3.78
N PHE A 83 13.38 27.40 -2.45
CA PHE A 83 13.06 28.67 -1.80
C PHE A 83 14.23 29.66 -1.93
N LYS A 84 14.50 30.15 -3.14
CA LYS A 84 15.40 31.30 -3.35
C LYS A 84 14.70 32.58 -2.92
N ILE A 85 14.80 32.89 -1.63
CA ILE A 85 14.42 34.18 -1.06
C ILE A 85 15.38 35.26 -1.61
N ASN A 86 14.95 35.99 -2.64
CA ASN A 86 15.63 37.20 -3.10
C ASN A 86 15.01 38.42 -2.39
N VAL A 87 15.33 38.60 -1.11
CA VAL A 87 14.89 39.78 -0.35
C VAL A 87 15.89 40.90 -0.58
N LYS A 88 15.51 41.87 -1.42
CA LYS A 88 16.27 43.10 -1.60
C LYS A 88 15.97 44.04 -0.43
N LEU A 89 16.77 43.96 0.63
CA LEU A 89 16.69 44.87 1.78
C LEU A 89 17.02 46.30 1.30
N LYS A 90 16.09 47.24 1.46
CA LYS A 90 16.28 48.65 1.12
C LYS A 90 16.42 49.47 2.40
N GLY A 91 17.55 50.16 2.56
CA GLY A 91 17.81 51.07 3.69
C GLY A 91 19.15 50.81 4.38
N ARG A 92 19.35 51.39 5.57
CA ARG A 92 20.57 51.24 6.39
C ARG A 92 20.81 49.83 6.96
N ALA A 93 19.89 48.89 6.70
CA ALA A 93 20.01 47.47 7.06
C ALA A 93 20.68 46.61 5.96
N ALA A 94 21.39 47.23 5.01
CA ALA A 94 22.16 46.55 3.96
C ALA A 94 23.54 46.05 4.45
N GLY A 95 23.61 45.57 5.69
CA GLY A 95 24.76 44.81 6.16
C GLY A 95 24.62 43.38 5.65
N SER A 96 25.65 42.87 4.98
CA SER A 96 25.73 41.48 4.51
C SER A 96 25.48 40.52 5.68
N ILE A 97 24.41 39.73 5.58
CA ILE A 97 24.26 38.54 6.40
C ILE A 97 24.83 37.42 5.53
N ASP A 98 26.04 36.99 5.84
CA ASP A 98 26.64 35.81 5.23
C ASP A 98 25.93 34.55 5.74
N MET A 99 25.82 33.56 4.85
CA MET A 99 24.94 32.40 4.97
C MET A 99 25.47 31.32 5.94
N ASP A 100 26.24 31.71 6.96
CA ASP A 100 26.83 30.79 7.97
C ASP A 100 26.19 30.90 9.37
N ASP A 101 25.26 31.84 9.62
CA ASP A 101 24.55 31.98 10.92
C ASP A 101 23.28 31.11 11.05
N LEU A 102 23.10 30.13 10.16
CA LEU A 102 21.96 29.19 10.14
C LEU A 102 22.42 27.73 10.25
N VAL A 103 23.32 27.43 11.20
CA VAL A 103 23.51 26.11 11.82
C VAL A 103 23.88 26.27 13.29
#